data_AF-A0A6J4G0U8-F1
#
_entry.id   AF-A0A6J4G0U8-F1
#
_cell.length_a   1.000
_cell.length_b   1.000
_cell.length_c   1.000
_cell.angle_alpha   90.00
_cell.angle_beta   90.00
_cell.angle_gamma   90.00
#
_symmetry.space_group_name_H-M   'P 1'
#
loop_
_entity.id
_entity.type
_entity.pdbx_description
1 polymer ?
#
loop_
_entity_poly.entity_id
_entity_poly.type
_entity_poly.pdbx_seq_one_letter_code
_entity_poly.pdbx_strand_id
1 'polypeptide(L)'
;MERHPDLMIGGTLDALRPVQGAIVIAEGYATAATIHETTGRPVIAAFDSGNLKAVAETVRAKFPEREILIAADNDHANKHGNIGLSKAEEAAKAVGGHVVAPAFDADEKARGLTDFNDLAKSRGPRQVALAIDGALRQHRELKRGIA
;
A
#
# COMPACT_ATOMS: atom_id res chain seq x y z
N MET A 1 -21.85 17.80 -3.78
CA MET A 1 -20.77 16.80 -3.68
C MET A 1 -20.48 16.65 -2.20
N GLU A 2 -21.08 15.62 -1.60
CA GLU A 2 -21.12 15.43 -0.15
C GLU A 2 -19.77 14.87 0.32
N ARG A 3 -19.13 15.53 1.30
CA ARG A 3 -17.84 15.10 1.81
C ARG A 3 -18.04 13.84 2.66
N HIS A 4 -17.45 12.73 2.24
CA HIS A 4 -17.35 11.54 3.07
C HIS A 4 -16.60 11.89 4.37
N PRO A 5 -17.18 11.64 5.56
CA PRO A 5 -16.59 12.02 6.85
C PRO A 5 -15.27 11.31 7.18
N ASP A 6 -14.87 10.33 6.38
CA ASP A 6 -13.67 9.51 6.59
C ASP A 6 -12.46 9.91 5.72
N LEU A 7 -12.63 10.89 4.81
CA LEU A 7 -11.56 11.33 3.92
C LEU A 7 -10.67 12.35 4.63
N MET A 8 -9.62 11.89 5.30
CA MET A 8 -8.56 12.75 5.81
C MET A 8 -7.38 12.80 4.83
N ILE A 9 -7.26 13.89 4.08
CA ILE A 9 -6.08 14.19 3.26
C ILE A 9 -5.15 15.10 4.09
N GLY A 10 -4.18 14.49 4.77
CA GLY A 10 -3.23 15.15 5.66
C GLY A 10 -3.65 15.17 7.13
N GLY A 11 -2.73 14.82 8.04
CA GLY A 11 -3.00 14.71 9.48
C GLY A 11 -1.85 14.05 10.24
N THR A 12 -1.94 14.03 11.57
CA THR A 12 -1.01 13.24 12.40
C THR A 12 -1.45 11.78 12.44
N LEU A 13 -0.56 10.87 12.85
CA LEU A 13 -0.94 9.48 13.06
C LEU A 13 -2.07 9.29 14.10
N ASP A 14 -2.39 10.29 14.94
CA ASP A 14 -3.53 10.19 15.87
C ASP A 14 -4.87 10.14 15.17
N ALA A 15 -4.97 10.71 13.97
CA ALA A 15 -6.19 10.67 13.19
C ALA A 15 -6.54 9.26 12.70
N LEU A 16 -5.59 8.31 12.75
CA LEU A 16 -5.85 6.91 12.42
C LEU A 16 -6.47 6.11 13.58
N ARG A 17 -6.51 6.66 14.80
CA ARG A 17 -7.07 5.99 15.99
C ARG A 17 -8.56 5.60 15.86
N PRO A 18 -9.48 6.49 15.40
CA PRO A 18 -10.88 6.12 15.27
C PRO A 18 -11.16 5.18 14.08
N VAL A 19 -10.23 5.07 13.13
CA VAL A 19 -10.41 4.27 11.91
C VAL A 19 -9.93 2.84 12.14
N GLN A 20 -10.82 1.87 11.93
CA GLN A 20 -10.52 0.44 12.11
C GLN A 20 -9.84 -0.19 10.88
N GLY A 21 -9.33 -1.42 11.02
CA GLY A 21 -8.79 -2.21 9.92
C GLY A 21 -7.29 -2.04 9.66
N ALA A 22 -6.81 -2.63 8.57
CA ALA A 22 -5.40 -2.58 8.17
C ALA A 22 -4.99 -1.16 7.73
N ILE A 23 -3.77 -0.76 8.09
CA ILE A 23 -3.14 0.48 7.60
C ILE A 23 -2.33 0.13 6.36
N VAL A 24 -2.55 0.88 5.28
CA VAL A 24 -1.74 0.76 4.06
C VAL A 24 -0.69 1.88 4.05
N ILE A 25 0.53 1.56 3.67
CA ILE A 25 1.61 2.54 3.45
C ILE A 25 2.00 2.45 1.99
N ALA A 26 1.90 3.54 1.25
CA ALA A 26 2.30 3.62 -0.15
C ALA A 26 3.50 4.57 -0.31
N GLU A 27 4.30 4.37 -1.36
CA GLU A 27 5.43 5.25 -1.67
C GLU A 27 4.96 6.65 -2.08
N GLY A 28 4.26 6.76 -3.21
CA GLY A 28 3.78 8.03 -3.76
C GLY A 28 2.40 8.47 -3.24
N TYR A 29 2.16 9.78 -3.25
CA TYR A 29 0.84 10.35 -2.91
C TYR A 29 -0.27 9.88 -3.85
N ALA A 30 -0.03 9.84 -5.17
CA ALA A 30 -1.03 9.42 -6.15
C ALA A 30 -1.48 7.96 -5.93
N THR A 31 -0.51 7.08 -5.67
CA THR A 31 -0.73 5.69 -5.27
C THR A 31 -1.53 5.62 -3.98
N ALA A 32 -1.16 6.40 -2.96
CA ALA A 32 -1.86 6.45 -1.68
C ALA A 32 -3.33 6.90 -1.82
N ALA A 33 -3.56 7.99 -2.55
CA ALA A 33 -4.89 8.53 -2.80
C ALA A 33 -5.76 7.52 -3.56
N THR A 34 -5.23 6.91 -4.61
CA THR A 34 -5.94 5.87 -5.38
C THR A 34 -6.33 4.69 -4.49
N ILE A 35 -5.43 4.19 -3.64
CA ILE A 35 -5.76 3.09 -2.72
C ILE A 35 -6.85 3.51 -1.74
N HIS A 36 -6.75 4.71 -1.17
CA HIS A 36 -7.73 5.20 -0.22
C HIS A 36 -9.12 5.36 -0.86
N GLU A 37 -9.20 6.03 -2.00
CA GLU A 37 -10.46 6.28 -2.74
C GLU A 37 -11.13 4.97 -3.18
N THR A 38 -10.34 3.95 -3.51
CA THR A 38 -10.87 2.66 -3.99
C THR A 38 -11.24 1.69 -2.88
N THR A 39 -10.62 1.79 -1.70
CA THR A 39 -10.80 0.82 -0.61
C THR A 39 -11.43 1.39 0.67
N GLY A 40 -11.44 2.71 0.83
CA GLY A 40 -11.82 3.39 2.08
C GLY A 40 -10.86 3.11 3.25
N ARG A 41 -9.72 2.45 3.02
CA ARG A 41 -8.76 2.08 4.07
C ARG A 41 -7.91 3.28 4.50
N PRO A 42 -7.43 3.33 5.75
CA PRO A 42 -6.44 4.32 6.13
C PRO A 42 -5.13 4.08 5.35
N VAL A 43 -4.67 5.10 4.62
CA VAL A 43 -3.44 5.06 3.82
C VAL A 43 -2.47 6.16 4.25
N ILE A 44 -1.18 5.86 4.28
CA ILE A 44 -0.09 6.81 4.53
C ILE A 44 0.81 6.83 3.30
N ALA A 45 1.13 8.03 2.79
CA ALA A 45 2.16 8.20 1.78
C ALA A 45 3.53 8.41 2.45
N ALA A 46 4.52 7.59 2.11
CA ALA A 46 5.90 7.71 2.60
C ALA A 46 6.71 8.76 1.83
N PHE A 47 6.20 9.20 0.67
CA PHE A 47 6.80 10.14 -0.31
C PHE A 47 8.09 9.68 -0.98
N ASP A 48 8.75 8.66 -0.45
CA ASP A 48 10.02 8.13 -0.95
C ASP A 48 10.18 6.66 -0.51
N SER A 49 10.62 5.78 -1.41
CA SER A 49 10.87 4.36 -1.09
C SER A 49 11.90 4.15 0.02
N GLY A 50 12.90 5.03 0.11
CA GLY A 50 13.88 5.04 1.20
C GLY A 50 13.25 5.37 2.57
N ASN A 51 12.09 6.04 2.58
CA ASN A 51 11.37 6.39 3.81
C ASN A 51 10.34 5.33 4.25
N LEU A 52 10.04 4.33 3.41
CA LEU A 52 9.02 3.30 3.71
C LEU A 52 9.25 2.62 5.06
N LYS A 53 10.49 2.25 5.36
CA LYS A 53 10.84 1.57 6.62
C LYS A 53 10.62 2.45 7.84
N ALA A 54 11.16 3.68 7.82
CA ALA A 54 11.03 4.60 8.94
C ALA A 54 9.55 4.95 9.22
N VAL A 55 8.76 5.14 8.17
CA VAL A 55 7.31 5.35 8.28
C VAL A 55 6.63 4.10 8.85
N ALA A 56 6.93 2.92 8.33
CA ALA A 56 6.35 1.68 8.81
C ALA A 56 6.65 1.42 10.29
N GLU A 57 7.90 1.61 10.73
CA GLU A 57 8.32 1.45 12.13
C GLU A 57 7.58 2.43 13.04
N THR A 58 7.42 3.68 12.61
CA THR A 58 6.64 4.70 13.34
C THR A 58 5.17 4.29 13.48
N VAL A 59 4.57 3.77 12.41
CA VAL A 59 3.19 3.28 12.41
C VAL A 59 3.03 2.09 13.35
N ARG A 60 3.96 1.12 13.30
CA ARG A 60 3.94 -0.07 14.16
C ARG A 60 4.09 0.30 15.64
N ALA A 61 5.00 1.21 15.97
CA ALA A 61 5.18 1.68 17.35
C ALA A 61 3.89 2.28 17.93
N LYS A 62 3.12 2.97 17.10
CA LYS A 62 1.85 3.60 17.51
C LYS A 62 0.65 2.65 17.49
N PHE A 63 0.68 1.66 16.61
CA PHE A 63 -0.40 0.71 16.38
C PHE A 63 0.11 -0.74 16.41
N PRO A 64 0.52 -1.26 17.59
CA PRO A 64 1.22 -2.53 17.71
C PRO A 64 0.42 -3.73 17.19
N GLU A 65 -0.90 -3.70 17.32
CA GLU A 65 -1.79 -4.81 16.93
C GLU A 65 -2.36 -4.70 15.51
N ARG A 66 -2.19 -3.54 14.83
CA ARG A 66 -2.82 -3.35 13.53
C ARG A 66 -2.08 -4.10 12.43
N GLU A 67 -2.84 -4.66 11.50
CA GLU A 67 -2.28 -5.17 10.26
C GLU A 67 -1.68 -4.00 9.44
N ILE A 68 -0.44 -4.17 8.96
CA ILE A 68 0.27 -3.20 8.13
C ILE A 68 0.55 -3.84 6.78
N LEU A 69 0.10 -3.17 5.72
CA LEU A 69 0.35 -3.54 4.33
C LEU A 69 1.18 -2.44 3.66
N ILE A 70 2.27 -2.81 3.01
CA ILE A 70 3.09 -1.90 2.22
C ILE A 70 2.72 -2.06 0.75
N ALA A 71 2.19 -1.01 0.13
CA ALA A 71 1.89 -0.94 -1.29
C ALA A 71 3.10 -0.40 -2.03
N ALA A 72 3.80 -1.28 -2.74
CA ALA A 72 5.01 -0.98 -3.49
C ALA A 72 4.69 -0.56 -4.93
N ASP A 73 5.52 0.32 -5.47
CA ASP A 73 5.60 0.51 -6.92
C ASP A 73 6.41 -0.65 -7.52
N ASN A 74 6.01 -1.08 -8.73
CA ASN A 74 6.60 -2.19 -9.46
C ASN A 74 7.53 -1.65 -10.54
N ASP A 75 8.73 -1.24 -10.14
CA ASP A 75 9.75 -0.60 -11.01
C ASP A 75 10.46 -1.62 -11.93
N HIS A 76 9.69 -2.41 -12.67
CA HIS A 76 10.20 -3.54 -13.48
C HIS A 76 11.19 -3.12 -14.56
N ALA A 77 11.14 -1.87 -15.02
CA ALA A 77 12.02 -1.33 -16.06
C ALA A 77 13.28 -0.62 -15.51
N ASN A 78 13.45 -0.55 -14.18
CA ASN A 78 14.58 0.14 -13.59
C ASN A 78 15.88 -0.68 -13.75
N LYS A 79 16.94 -0.02 -14.26
CA LYS A 79 18.27 -0.62 -14.48
C LYS A 79 18.95 -1.15 -13.21
N HIS A 80 18.50 -0.70 -12.04
CA HIS A 80 18.99 -1.12 -10.73
C HIS A 80 18.12 -2.20 -10.08
N GLY A 81 17.14 -2.73 -10.80
CA GLY A 81 16.15 -3.67 -10.27
C GLY A 81 14.93 -2.96 -9.66
N ASN A 82 14.00 -3.75 -9.14
CA ASN A 82 12.74 -3.25 -8.58
C ASN A 82 12.96 -2.67 -7.16
N ILE A 83 13.44 -1.44 -7.10
CA ILE A 83 13.81 -0.76 -5.84
C ILE A 83 12.58 -0.57 -4.95
N GLY A 84 11.45 -0.11 -5.50
CA GLY A 84 10.20 0.06 -4.76
C GLY A 84 9.77 -1.24 -4.05
N LEU A 85 9.76 -2.36 -4.77
CA LEU A 85 9.44 -3.66 -4.19
C LEU A 85 10.44 -4.11 -3.13
N SER A 86 11.74 -4.00 -3.41
CA SER A 86 12.79 -4.40 -2.46
C SER A 86 12.72 -3.60 -1.15
N LYS A 87 12.46 -2.29 -1.24
CA LYS A 87 12.32 -1.42 -0.07
C LYS A 87 11.03 -1.69 0.70
N ALA A 88 9.93 -1.99 0.00
CA ALA A 88 8.70 -2.40 0.64
C ALA A 88 8.84 -3.72 1.40
N GLU A 89 9.58 -4.70 0.86
CA GLU A 89 9.89 -5.95 1.53
C GLU A 89 10.73 -5.73 2.81
N GLU A 90 11.75 -4.86 2.73
CA GLU A 90 12.56 -4.48 3.90
C GLU A 90 11.68 -3.87 5.00
N ALA A 91 10.81 -2.92 4.63
CA ALA A 91 9.90 -2.24 5.56
C ALA A 91 8.89 -3.21 6.18
N ALA A 92 8.26 -4.06 5.36
CA ALA A 92 7.29 -5.06 5.83
C ALA A 92 7.94 -6.03 6.82
N LYS A 93 9.15 -6.52 6.53
CA LYS A 93 9.89 -7.41 7.42
C LYS A 93 10.20 -6.74 8.76
N ALA A 94 10.60 -5.48 8.76
CA ALA A 94 10.94 -4.74 9.98
C ALA A 94 9.75 -4.62 10.96
N VAL A 95 8.51 -4.67 10.47
CA VAL A 95 7.30 -4.41 11.28
C VAL A 95 6.32 -5.57 11.34
N GLY A 96 6.70 -6.76 10.85
CA GLY A 96 5.80 -7.91 10.75
C GLY A 96 4.57 -7.64 9.85
N GLY A 97 4.73 -6.77 8.86
CA GLY A 97 3.75 -6.46 7.84
C GLY A 97 3.86 -7.39 6.62
N HIS A 98 3.22 -7.00 5.52
CA HIS A 98 3.34 -7.69 4.23
C HIS A 98 3.28 -6.69 3.08
N VAL A 99 3.64 -7.14 1.88
CA VAL A 99 3.77 -6.30 0.69
C VAL A 99 2.72 -6.67 -0.34
N VAL A 100 2.26 -5.66 -1.09
CA VAL A 100 1.51 -5.84 -2.32
C VAL A 100 2.08 -4.91 -3.39
N ALA A 101 2.15 -5.40 -4.63
CA ALA A 101 2.53 -4.61 -5.79
C ALA A 101 1.49 -4.81 -6.90
N PRO A 102 1.30 -3.84 -7.80
CA PRO A 102 0.40 -4.01 -8.94
C PRO A 102 0.93 -5.09 -9.90
N ALA A 103 0.03 -5.95 -10.35
CA ALA A 103 0.32 -7.00 -11.32
C ALA A 103 -0.02 -6.55 -12.74
N PHE A 104 1.02 -6.30 -13.54
CA PHE A 104 0.90 -5.88 -14.94
C PHE A 104 1.20 -7.04 -15.90
N ASP A 105 0.46 -7.08 -17.01
CA ASP A 105 0.79 -7.95 -18.14
C ASP A 105 1.97 -7.41 -18.97
N ALA A 106 2.35 -8.13 -20.04
CA ALA A 106 3.48 -7.75 -20.87
C ALA A 106 3.27 -6.41 -21.59
N ASP A 107 2.05 -6.13 -22.04
CA ASP A 107 1.73 -4.90 -22.79
C ASP A 107 1.72 -3.69 -21.86
N GLU A 108 1.18 -3.84 -20.65
CA GLU A 108 1.22 -2.81 -19.61
C GLU A 108 2.64 -2.51 -19.14
N LYS A 109 3.48 -3.54 -18.98
CA LYS A 109 4.90 -3.34 -18.69
C LYS A 109 5.62 -2.63 -19.84
N ALA A 110 5.33 -2.99 -21.09
CA ALA A 110 5.90 -2.32 -22.26
C ALA A 110 5.50 -0.83 -22.35
N ARG A 111 4.32 -0.48 -21.82
CA ARG A 111 3.85 0.91 -21.68
C ARG A 111 4.45 1.64 -20.48
N GLY A 112 5.24 0.96 -19.67
CA GLY A 112 5.91 1.53 -18.51
C GLY A 112 5.02 1.73 -17.28
N LEU A 113 3.91 0.99 -17.17
CA LEU A 113 3.06 1.07 -15.97
C LEU A 113 3.77 0.43 -14.77
N THR A 114 3.79 1.12 -13.63
CA THR A 114 4.55 0.66 -12.45
C THR A 114 3.75 0.73 -11.15
N ASP A 115 2.76 1.62 -11.00
CA ASP A 115 2.09 1.85 -9.71
C ASP A 115 0.58 1.52 -9.69
N PHE A 116 -0.06 1.59 -8.52
CA PHE A 116 -1.51 1.33 -8.42
C PHE A 116 -2.37 2.41 -9.09
N ASN A 117 -1.86 3.63 -9.25
CA ASN A 117 -2.55 4.70 -9.94
C ASN A 117 -2.58 4.44 -11.46
N ASP A 118 -1.52 3.88 -12.03
CA ASP A 118 -1.47 3.36 -13.40
C ASP A 118 -2.41 2.17 -13.59
N LEU A 119 -2.45 1.24 -12.62
CA LEU A 119 -3.40 0.12 -12.64
C LEU A 119 -4.85 0.62 -12.64
N ALA A 120 -5.17 1.63 -11.84
CA ALA A 120 -6.50 2.24 -11.84
C ALA A 120 -6.83 2.90 -13.18
N LYS A 121 -5.87 3.57 -13.82
CA LYS A 121 -6.05 4.18 -15.15
C LYS A 121 -6.18 3.14 -16.26
N SER A 122 -5.46 2.02 -16.19
CA SER A 122 -5.46 1.00 -17.25
C SER A 122 -6.64 0.02 -17.17
N ARG A 123 -6.96 -0.45 -15.95
CA ARG A 123 -7.94 -1.53 -15.70
C ARG A 123 -9.13 -1.11 -14.84
N GLY A 124 -9.13 0.14 -14.35
CA GLY A 124 -10.18 0.69 -13.52
C GLY A 124 -9.92 0.55 -12.01
N PRO A 125 -10.55 1.41 -11.19
CA PRO A 125 -10.32 1.50 -9.75
C PRO A 125 -10.62 0.20 -8.98
N ARG A 126 -11.57 -0.61 -9.48
CA ARG A 126 -11.95 -1.88 -8.86
C ARG A 126 -10.78 -2.86 -8.80
N GLN A 127 -9.87 -2.80 -9.76
CA GLN A 127 -8.72 -3.71 -9.81
C GLN A 127 -7.71 -3.42 -8.69
N VAL A 128 -7.59 -2.15 -8.28
CA VAL A 128 -6.81 -1.77 -7.10
C VAL A 128 -7.44 -2.36 -5.84
N ALA A 129 -8.74 -2.18 -5.64
CA ALA A 129 -9.42 -2.72 -4.46
C ALA A 129 -9.29 -4.24 -4.35
N LEU A 130 -9.45 -4.97 -5.47
CA LEU A 130 -9.28 -6.42 -5.50
C LEU A 130 -7.86 -6.85 -5.12
N ALA A 131 -6.83 -6.14 -5.59
CA ALA A 131 -5.44 -6.44 -5.26
C ALA A 131 -5.16 -6.21 -3.77
N ILE A 132 -5.58 -5.06 -3.22
CA ILE A 132 -5.38 -4.73 -1.81
C ILE A 132 -6.13 -5.71 -0.89
N ASP A 133 -7.42 -5.95 -1.15
CA ASP A 133 -8.20 -6.85 -0.31
C ASP A 133 -7.76 -8.32 -0.47
N GLY A 134 -7.29 -8.69 -1.66
CA GLY A 134 -6.68 -10.00 -1.91
C GLY A 134 -5.45 -10.23 -1.06
N ALA A 135 -4.51 -9.27 -1.04
CA ALA A 135 -3.30 -9.35 -0.25
C ALA A 135 -3.59 -9.49 1.26
N LEU A 136 -4.54 -8.69 1.77
CA LEU A 136 -4.95 -8.76 3.18
C LEU A 136 -5.61 -10.10 3.54
N ARG A 137 -6.46 -10.65 2.66
CA ARG A 137 -7.06 -11.98 2.89
C ARG A 137 -5.98 -13.06 2.93
N GLN A 138 -5.10 -13.10 1.93
CA GLN A 138 -4.01 -14.08 1.85
C GLN A 138 -3.10 -14.01 3.07
N HIS A 139 -2.74 -12.82 3.53
CA HIS A 139 -1.90 -12.66 4.72
C HIS A 139 -2.56 -13.24 5.98
N ARG A 140 -3.86 -13.02 6.17
CA ARG A 140 -4.62 -13.56 7.29
C ARG A 140 -4.78 -15.08 7.21
N GLU A 141 -4.97 -15.62 6.03
CA GLU A 141 -5.03 -17.08 5.80
C GLU A 141 -3.69 -17.74 6.10
N LEU A 142 -2.58 -17.17 5.63
CA LEU A 142 -1.23 -17.63 5.94
C LEU A 142 -0.95 -17.61 7.44
N LYS A 143 -1.32 -16.54 8.14
CA LYS A 143 -1.17 -16.45 9.61
C LYS A 143 -2.01 -17.49 10.36
N ARG A 144 -3.19 -17.86 9.85
CA ARG A 144 -4.06 -18.89 10.45
C ARG A 144 -3.60 -20.31 10.20
N GLY A 145 -2.93 -20.59 9.07
CA GLY A 145 -2.41 -21.92 8.75
C GLY A 145 -1.09 -22.27 9.44
N ILE A 146 -0.43 -21.30 10.07
CA ILE A 146 0.85 -21.45 10.78
C ILE A 146 0.66 -21.51 12.32
N ALA A 147 -0.51 -21.09 12.82
CA ALA A 147 -0.88 -21.11 14.24
C ALA A 147 -1.54 -22.44 14.64
#